data_AF-A0A221UYW2-F1
#
_entry.id   AF-A0A221UYW2-F1
#
_cell.length_a   1.000
_cell.length_b   1.000
_cell.length_c   1.000
_cell.angle_alpha   90.00
_cell.angle_beta   90.00
_cell.angle_gamma   90.00
#
_symmetry.space_group_name_H-M   'P 1'
#
loop_
_entity.id
_entity.type
_entity.pdbx_description
1 polymer ?
#
loop_
_entity_poly.entity_id
_entity_poly.type
_entity_poly.pdbx_seq_one_letter_code
_entity_poly.pdbx_strand_id
1 'polypeptide(L)' 'MAQHMHISEYEANEATLLLSCSCGWEGKATEANGELHEAVMDIECPKCDKMLLIVNLIVDPQKYFDWKASKK' A
#
# COMPACT_ATOMS: atom_id res chain seq x y z
N MET A 1 5.06 5.57 12.07
CA MET A 1 3.97 4.56 11.94
C MET A 1 3.52 4.61 10.50
N ALA A 2 3.36 3.47 9.83
CA ALA A 2 2.93 3.43 8.44
C ALA A 2 1.46 3.86 8.30
N GLN A 3 1.15 4.63 7.27
CA GLN A 3 -0.22 5.01 6.94
C GLN A 3 -0.97 3.80 6.36
N HIS A 4 -2.29 3.77 6.49
CA HIS A 4 -3.14 2.75 5.88
C HIS A 4 -4.11 3.42 4.90
N MET A 5 -4.37 2.78 3.77
CA MET A 5 -5.23 3.31 2.71
C MET A 5 -5.93 2.18 1.96
N HIS A 6 -7.15 2.41 1.46
CA HIS A 6 -7.79 1.47 0.55
C HIS A 6 -7.31 1.68 -0.89
N ILE A 7 -7.32 0.63 -1.71
CA ILE A 7 -6.89 0.73 -3.11
C ILE A 7 -7.60 1.82 -3.90
N SER A 8 -8.90 2.05 -3.68
CA SER A 8 -9.64 3.11 -4.35
C SER A 8 -9.13 4.52 -4.00
N GLU A 9 -8.68 4.72 -2.75
CA GLU A 9 -8.09 5.98 -2.32
C GLU A 9 -6.66 6.13 -2.85
N TYR A 10 -5.92 5.02 -2.91
CA TYR A 10 -4.57 4.99 -3.45
C TYR A 10 -4.58 5.33 -4.95
N GLU A 11 -5.39 4.63 -5.75
CA GLU A 11 -5.52 4.88 -7.19
C GLU A 11 -5.97 6.31 -7.50
N ALA A 12 -6.85 6.88 -6.67
CA ALA A 12 -7.30 8.26 -6.84
C ALA A 12 -6.20 9.30 -6.58
N ASN A 13 -5.19 8.97 -5.78
CA ASN A 13 -4.18 9.92 -5.31
C ASN A 13 -2.73 9.55 -5.67
N GLU A 14 -2.46 8.40 -6.28
CA GLU A 14 -1.11 7.84 -6.45
C GLU A 14 -0.10 8.86 -7.01
N ALA A 15 -0.49 9.59 -8.06
CA ALA A 15 0.39 10.55 -8.74
C ALA A 15 0.72 11.81 -7.90
N THR A 16 -0.08 12.10 -6.87
CA THR A 16 0.03 13.29 -6.01
C THR A 16 0.30 12.95 -4.54
N LEU A 17 0.28 11.67 -4.17
CA LEU A 17 0.50 11.20 -2.81
C LEU A 17 1.96 11.38 -2.42
N LEU A 18 2.21 12.36 -1.55
CA LEU A 18 3.52 12.62 -0.96
C LEU A 18 3.68 11.79 0.32
N LEU A 19 4.78 11.05 0.38
CA LEU A 19 5.17 10.23 1.53
C LEU A 19 6.45 10.81 2.13
N SER A 20 6.55 10.74 3.45
CA SER A 20 7.75 11.15 4.19
C SER A 20 8.22 10.01 5.09
N CYS A 21 9.54 9.86 5.19
CA CYS A 21 10.18 8.86 6.03
C CYS A 21 11.00 9.51 7.14
N SER A 22 11.05 8.86 8.30
CA SER A 22 11.93 9.23 9.42
C SER A 22 13.42 9.29 9.08
N CYS A 23 13.88 8.68 7.98
CA CYS A 23 15.27 8.77 7.52
C CYS A 23 15.57 10.07 6.74
N GLY A 24 14.58 10.94 6.56
CA GLY A 24 14.70 12.19 5.81
C GLY A 24 14.43 12.08 4.30
N TRP A 25 13.89 10.94 3.84
CA TRP A 25 13.36 10.85 2.48
C TRP A 25 11.95 11.44 2.42
N GLU A 26 11.68 12.19 1.37
CA GLU A 26 10.36 12.73 1.02
C GLU A 26 10.23 12.63 -0.50
N GLY A 27 9.08 12.16 -0.97
CA GLY A 27 8.84 11.93 -2.39
C GLY A 27 7.44 11.41 -2.66
N LYS A 28 7.12 11.18 -3.92
CA LYS A 28 5.83 10.61 -4.32
C LYS A 28 5.77 9.12 -4.04
N ALA A 29 4.57 8.59 -3.85
CA ALA A 29 4.34 7.14 -3.73
C ALA A 29 4.92 6.35 -4.91
N THR A 30 4.89 6.91 -6.13
CA THR A 30 5.48 6.31 -7.34
C THR A 30 7.00 6.23 -7.34
N GLU A 31 7.68 6.98 -6.47
CA GLU A 31 9.15 6.97 -6.32
C GLU A 31 9.61 6.02 -5.20
N ALA A 32 8.67 5.42 -4.48
CA ALA A 32 8.91 4.45 -3.42
C ALA A 32 8.92 3.02 -3.97
N ASN A 33 9.37 2.07 -3.16
CA ASN A 33 9.37 0.66 -3.52
C ASN A 33 8.01 0.05 -3.14
N GLY A 34 7.30 -0.55 -4.10
CA GLY A 34 6.04 -1.25 -3.85
C GLY A 34 6.22 -2.76 -3.91
N GLU A 35 5.77 -3.48 -2.89
CA GLU A 35 5.68 -4.94 -2.90
C GLU A 35 4.23 -5.41 -2.73
N LEU A 36 3.80 -6.30 -3.62
CA LEU A 36 2.46 -6.87 -3.61
C LEU A 36 2.44 -8.20 -2.86
N HIS A 37 1.68 -8.25 -1.78
CA HIS A 37 1.31 -9.46 -1.05
C HIS A 37 -0.17 -9.79 -1.29
N GLU A 38 -0.63 -10.99 -0.87
CA GLU A 38 -1.95 -11.57 -1.23
C GLU A 38 -3.06 -10.55 -1.51
N ALA A 39 -3.36 -9.67 -0.55
CA ALA A 39 -4.41 -8.67 -0.67
C ALA A 39 -3.99 -7.30 -0.13
N VAL A 40 -2.68 -7.10 0.01
CA VAL A 40 -2.08 -5.91 0.61
C VAL A 40 -0.87 -5.54 -0.24
N MET A 41 -0.74 -4.27 -0.57
CA MET A 41 0.45 -3.73 -1.19
C MET A 41 1.18 -2.84 -0.19
N ASP A 42 2.42 -3.18 0.10
CA ASP A 42 3.28 -2.43 0.99
C ASP A 42 4.11 -1.45 0.16
N ILE A 43 4.16 -0.19 0.60
CA ILE A 43 5.02 0.83 0.03
C ILE A 43 6.10 1.20 1.05
N GLU A 44 7.34 1.03 0.65
CA GLU A 44 8.52 1.17 1.47
C GLU A 44 9.41 2.32 1.01
N CYS A 45 10.12 2.91 1.98
CA CYS A 45 11.08 3.95 1.70
C CYS A 45 12.26 3.40 0.89
N PRO A 46 12.59 3.98 -0.27
CA PRO A 46 13.66 3.47 -1.14
C PRO A 46 15.08 3.67 -0.57
N LYS A 47 15.22 4.35 0.58
CA LYS A 47 16.51 4.61 1.24
C LYS A 47 16.82 3.70 2.42
N CYS A 48 15.80 3.20 3.10
CA CYS A 48 16.00 2.50 4.38
C CYS A 48 15.01 1.37 4.63
N ASP A 49 14.21 1.03 3.60
CA ASP A 49 13.28 -0.11 3.57
C ASP A 49 12.25 -0.09 4.71
N LYS A 50 12.01 1.09 5.30
CA LYS A 50 10.93 1.27 6.27
C LYS A 50 9.61 1.40 5.54
N MET A 51 8.63 0.63 6.01
CA MET A 51 7.25 0.72 5.57
C MET A 51 6.66 2.12 5.80
N LEU A 52 6.12 2.71 4.74
CA LEU A 52 5.53 4.05 4.70
C LEU A 52 4.00 3.98 4.61
N LEU A 53 3.49 3.12 3.73
CA LEU A 53 2.07 2.99 3.45
C LEU A 53 1.71 1.52 3.25
N ILE A 54 0.57 1.13 3.77
CA ILE A 54 -0.04 -0.18 3.56
C ILE A 54 -1.35 0.05 2.81
N VAL A 55 -1.45 -0.49 1.60
CA VAL A 55 -2.61 -0.35 0.73
C VAL A 55 -3.41 -1.65 0.75
N ASN A 56 -4.63 -1.60 1.28
CA ASN A 56 -5.52 -2.74 1.28
C ASN A 56 -6.24 -2.86 -0.07
N LEU A 57 -6.00 -3.97 -0.77
CA LEU A 57 -6.54 -4.24 -2.09
C LEU A 57 -7.97 -4.81 -2.03
N ILE A 58 -8.41 -5.19 -0.84
CA ILE A 58 -9.75 -5.69 -0.63
C ILE A 58 -10.70 -4.50 -0.47
N VAL A 59 -11.49 -4.26 -1.52
CA VAL A 59 -12.59 -3.28 -1.50
C VAL A 59 -13.81 -3.82 -0.73
N ASP A 60 -13.93 -5.15 -0.61
CA ASP A 60 -15.00 -5.85 0.12
C ASP A 60 -14.44 -7.09 0.85
N PRO A 61 -14.26 -7.03 2.18
CA PRO A 61 -13.73 -8.13 2.99
C PRO A 61 -14.47 -9.45 2.76
N GLN A 62 -15.79 -9.40 2.57
CA GLN A 62 -16.60 -10.60 2.38
C GLN A 62 -16.24 -11.29 1.06
N LYS A 63 -16.10 -10.55 -0.04
CA LYS A 63 -15.73 -11.12 -1.35
C LYS A 63 -14.35 -11.76 -1.34
N TYR A 64 -13.39 -11.21 -0.60
CA TYR A 64 -12.07 -11.81 -0.46
C TYR A 64 -12.15 -13.16 0.28
N PHE A 65 -12.85 -13.21 1.41
CA PHE A 65 -13.02 -14.46 2.16
C PHE A 65 -13.81 -15.51 1.36
N ASP A 66 -14.85 -15.10 0.63
CA ASP A 66 -15.63 -15.96 -0.26
C ASP A 66 -14.75 -16.53 -1.39
N TRP A 67 -13.93 -15.69 -2.05
CA TRP A 67 -12.97 -16.14 -3.05
C TRP A 67 -11.95 -17.12 -2.47
N LYS A 68 -11.36 -16.80 -1.31
CA LYS A 68 -10.35 -17.66 -0.67
C LYS A 68 -10.94 -19.01 -0.24
N ALA A 69 -12.18 -19.03 0.21
CA ALA A 69 -12.92 -20.25 0.53
C ALA A 69 -13.24 -21.08 -0.73
N SER A 70 -13.51 -20.44 -1.87
CA SER A 70 -13.78 -21.12 -3.16
C SER A 70 -12.57 -21.83 -3.78
N LYS A 71 -11.36 -21.55 -3.27
CA LYS A 71 -10.08 -22.10 -3.74
C LYS A 71 -9.56 -23.28 -2.90
N LYS A 72 -10.27 -23.67 -1.84
CA LYS A 72 -10.03 -24.89 -1.05
C LYS A 72 -10.83 -26.05 -1.59
#